data_AF-A0A1R1I8U2-F1
#
_entry.id   AF-A0A1R1I8U2-F1
#
_cell.length_a   1.000
_cell.length_b   1.000
_cell.length_c   1.000
_cell.angle_alpha   90.00
_cell.angle_beta   90.00
_cell.angle_gamma   90.00
#
_symmetry.space_group_name_H-M   'P 1'
#
loop_
_entity.id
_entity.type
_entity.pdbx_description
1 polymer ?
#
loop_
_entity_poly.entity_id
_entity_poly.type
_entity_poly.pdbx_seq_one_letter_code
_entity_poly.pdbx_strand_id
1 'polypeptide(L)'
;MKLQHLAIGDRFEYDGKIFVKTGPLTASSDQGGQQVIPRYAVLTPLDQPAPGNKAAGRERVNKAAVLAAFDRFYRTSERLSDPAAHAELAKARAEFIAIFD
;
A
#
# COMPACT_ATOMS: atom_id res chain seq x y z
N MET A 1 18.35 1.89 12.11
CA MET A 1 18.63 2.96 11.11
C MET A 1 19.08 4.25 11.80
N LYS A 2 19.50 5.29 11.06
CA LYS A 2 19.86 6.61 11.62
C LYS A 2 18.77 7.63 11.28
N LEU A 3 18.64 8.71 12.06
CA LEU A 3 17.63 9.75 11.84
C LEU A 3 17.70 10.36 10.42
N GLN A 4 18.90 10.51 9.87
CA GLN A 4 19.13 11.03 8.52
C GLN A 4 18.50 10.16 7.40
N HIS A 5 18.18 8.89 7.67
CA HIS A 5 17.57 7.99 6.69
C HIS A 5 16.03 8.00 6.74
N LEU A 6 15.44 8.70 7.71
CA LEU A 6 14.01 8.85 7.85
C LEU A 6 13.54 10.13 7.15
N ALA A 7 12.39 10.12 6.51
CA ALA A 7 11.74 11.32 6.02
C ALA A 7 11.13 12.12 7.20
N ILE A 8 10.88 13.41 6.99
CA ILE A 8 10.08 14.19 7.95
C ILE A 8 8.68 13.58 7.97
N GLY A 9 8.13 13.33 9.16
CA GLY A 9 6.87 12.63 9.38
C GLY A 9 7.01 11.13 9.68
N ASP A 10 8.16 10.51 9.43
CA ASP A 10 8.36 9.09 9.74
C ASP A 10 8.34 8.84 11.26
N ARG A 11 7.66 7.76 11.66
CA ARG A 11 7.67 7.27 13.05
C ARG A 11 8.79 6.27 13.28
N PHE A 12 9.44 6.39 14.43
CA PHE A 12 10.49 5.49 14.87
C PHE A 12 10.49 5.34 16.38
N GLU A 13 11.00 4.21 16.84
CA GLU A 13 11.31 3.95 18.23
C GLU A 13 12.76 4.34 18.54
N TYR A 14 12.93 5.00 19.67
CA TYR A 14 14.22 5.34 20.27
C TYR A 14 14.09 5.26 21.79
N ASP A 15 14.96 4.49 22.45
CA ASP A 15 14.96 4.33 23.90
C ASP A 15 13.59 3.88 24.47
N GLY A 16 12.93 2.95 23.76
CA GLY A 16 11.60 2.44 24.11
C GLY A 16 10.45 3.44 23.96
N LYS A 17 10.69 4.62 23.36
CA LYS A 17 9.70 5.66 23.12
C LYS A 17 9.49 5.89 21.63
N ILE A 18 8.26 6.26 21.27
CA ILE A 18 7.86 6.54 19.89
C ILE A 18 8.03 8.02 19.59
N PHE A 19 8.71 8.31 18.49
CA PHE A 19 8.96 9.65 18.00
C PHE A 19 8.57 9.79 16.53
N VAL A 20 8.21 11.02 16.14
CA VAL A 20 7.97 11.45 14.76
C VAL A 20 9.08 12.40 14.34
N LYS A 21 9.76 12.15 13.22
CA LYS A 21 10.82 13.06 12.76
C LYS A 21 10.22 14.41 12.32
N THR A 22 10.62 15.50 12.98
CA THR A 22 10.15 16.87 12.68
C THR A 22 11.19 17.74 11.99
N GLY A 23 12.46 17.34 11.98
CA GLY A 23 13.55 18.09 11.37
C GLY A 23 14.79 17.24 11.15
N PRO A 24 15.92 17.83 10.74
CA PRO A 24 17.16 17.09 10.42
C PRO A 24 17.71 16.30 11.61
N LEU A 25 17.57 16.85 12.82
CA LEU A 25 18.04 16.27 14.08
C LEU A 25 16.96 16.30 15.18
N THR A 26 15.73 16.70 14.87
CA THR A 26 14.65 16.85 15.86
C THR A 26 13.50 15.91 15.57
N ALA A 27 12.87 15.42 16.64
CA ALA A 27 11.69 14.59 16.57
C ALA A 27 10.73 14.94 17.71
N SER A 28 9.43 14.76 17.50
CA SER A 28 8.42 14.96 18.54
C SER A 28 8.01 13.62 19.12
N SER A 29 7.91 13.53 20.45
CA SER A 29 7.30 12.37 21.12
C SER A 29 5.78 12.44 20.99
N ASP A 30 5.12 11.27 20.97
CA ASP A 30 3.66 11.17 21.08
C ASP A 30 3.14 11.66 22.45
N GLN A 31 4.00 11.60 23.48
CA GLN A 31 3.73 12.18 24.80
C GLN A 31 3.99 13.70 24.87
N GLY A 32 4.23 14.35 23.73
CA GLY A 32 4.49 15.77 23.62
C GLY A 32 5.96 16.14 23.79
N GLY A 33 6.35 17.23 23.12
CA GLY A 33 7.69 17.81 23.21
C GLY A 33 8.61 17.42 22.05
N GLN A 34 9.37 18.41 21.57
CA GLN A 34 10.42 18.22 20.58
C GLN A 34 11.73 17.84 21.28
N GLN A 35 12.39 16.79 20.80
CA GLN A 35 13.65 16.28 21.30
C GLN A 35 14.69 16.25 20.18
N VAL A 36 15.93 16.60 20.54
CA VAL A 36 17.09 16.42 19.66
C VAL A 36 17.53 14.96 19.71
N ILE A 37 17.62 14.30 18.56
CA ILE A 37 18.06 12.91 18.43
C ILE A 37 19.54 12.92 18.00
N PRO A 38 20.45 12.30 18.77
CA PRO A 38 21.85 12.23 18.41
C PRO A 38 22.07 11.54 17.06
N ARG A 39 23.05 12.02 16.29
CA ARG A 39 23.33 11.48 14.94
C ARG A 39 23.78 10.01 14.96
N TYR A 40 24.36 9.57 16.07
CA TYR A 40 24.80 8.20 16.30
C TYR A 40 23.69 7.28 16.81
N ALA A 41 22.49 7.80 17.12
CA ALA A 41 21.39 7.00 17.63
C ALA A 41 20.96 5.93 16.61
N VAL A 42 20.75 4.72 17.12
CA VAL A 42 20.17 3.61 16.35
C VAL A 42 18.67 3.62 16.60
N LEU A 43 17.91 3.81 15.53
CA LEU A 43 16.47 3.96 15.54
C LEU A 43 15.80 2.75 14.90
N THR A 44 14.67 2.32 15.44
CA THR A 44 13.82 1.28 14.85
C THR A 44 12.64 1.96 14.16
N PRO A 45 12.59 2.02 12.82
CA PRO A 45 11.43 2.61 12.14
C PRO A 45 10.18 1.77 12.40
N LEU A 46 9.07 2.42 12.74
CA LEU A 46 7.81 1.74 13.10
C LEU A 46 6.88 1.59 11.90
N ASP A 47 6.85 2.58 11.01
CA ASP A 47 6.04 2.56 9.79
C ASP A 47 6.84 2.14 8.56
N GLN A 48 8.03 1.56 8.74
CA GLN A 48 8.72 1.01 7.58
C GLN A 48 7.97 -0.23 7.11
N PRO A 49 7.55 -0.28 5.83
CA PRO A 49 7.21 -1.56 5.24
C PRO A 49 8.45 -2.44 5.41
N ALA A 50 8.26 -3.62 6.00
CA ALA A 50 9.32 -4.58 6.25
C ALA A 50 10.23 -4.70 5.00
N PRO A 51 11.56 -4.79 5.14
CA PRO A 51 12.45 -5.03 4.01
C PRO A 51 12.20 -6.45 3.49
N GLY A 52 11.16 -6.58 2.68
CA GLY A 52 10.53 -7.83 2.32
C GLY A 52 9.41 -7.65 1.28
N ASN A 53 9.54 -6.67 0.39
CA ASN A 53 9.26 -6.89 -1.03
C ASN A 53 9.69 -5.66 -1.84
N LYS A 54 10.81 -5.76 -2.55
CA LYS A 54 11.11 -4.89 -3.70
C LYS A 54 10.20 -5.24 -4.87
N ALA A 55 8.88 -5.20 -4.67
CA ALA A 55 7.86 -5.39 -5.70
C ALA A 55 7.00 -4.14 -5.93
N ALA A 56 7.36 -3.00 -5.33
CA ALA A 56 6.70 -1.71 -5.61
C ALA A 56 7.29 -0.99 -6.84
N GLY A 57 8.00 -1.69 -7.72
CA GLY A 57 8.09 -1.26 -9.11
C GLY A 57 6.80 -1.70 -9.78
N ARG A 58 5.77 -0.82 -9.85
CA ARG A 58 4.44 -1.09 -10.46
C ARG A 58 4.15 -2.58 -10.48
N GLU A 59 3.68 -3.13 -9.35
CA GLU A 59 3.29 -4.53 -9.26
C GLU A 59 2.48 -4.86 -10.51
N ARG A 60 3.10 -5.58 -11.46
CA ARG A 60 2.48 -5.81 -12.76
C ARG A 60 1.27 -6.63 -12.43
N VAL A 61 0.09 -6.02 -12.60
CA VAL A 61 -1.16 -6.67 -12.26
C VAL A 61 -1.18 -8.01 -12.99
N ASN A 62 -1.24 -9.10 -12.21
CA ASN A 62 -1.14 -10.44 -12.76
C ASN A 62 -2.38 -10.70 -13.63
N LYS A 63 -2.18 -10.83 -14.95
CA LYS A 63 -3.26 -11.09 -15.93
C LYS A 63 -4.17 -12.24 -15.50
N ALA A 64 -3.60 -13.34 -15.01
CA ALA A 64 -4.38 -14.49 -14.58
C ALA A 64 -5.21 -14.18 -13.33
N ALA A 65 -4.67 -13.42 -12.37
CA ALA A 65 -5.41 -13.00 -11.19
C ALA A 65 -6.56 -12.03 -11.52
N VAL A 66 -6.36 -11.12 -12.48
CA VAL A 66 -7.42 -10.20 -12.95
C VAL A 66 -8.54 -10.96 -13.64
N LEU A 67 -8.20 -11.86 -14.57
CA LEU A 67 -9.20 -12.65 -15.28
C LEU A 67 -9.99 -13.55 -14.32
N ALA A 68 -9.34 -14.14 -13.32
CA ALA A 68 -10.01 -14.94 -12.29
C ALA A 68 -10.95 -14.10 -11.40
N ALA A 69 -10.50 -12.93 -10.94
CA ALA A 69 -11.33 -12.03 -10.14
C ALA A 69 -12.52 -11.50 -10.96
N PHE A 70 -12.28 -11.15 -12.22
CA PHE A 70 -13.30 -10.67 -13.14
C PHE A 70 -14.35 -11.74 -13.48
N ASP A 71 -13.96 -13.00 -13.71
CA ASP A 71 -14.93 -14.08 -13.96
C ASP A 71 -15.86 -14.29 -12.76
N ARG A 72 -15.33 -14.24 -11.53
CA ARG A 72 -16.14 -14.33 -10.31
C ARG A 72 -17.12 -13.17 -10.17
N PHE A 73 -16.67 -11.95 -10.48
CA PHE A 73 -17.52 -10.77 -10.51
C PHE A 73 -18.63 -10.93 -11.55
N TYR A 74 -18.29 -11.30 -12.79
CA TYR A 74 -19.23 -11.49 -13.89
C TYR A 74 -20.34 -12.48 -13.52
N ARG A 75 -20.01 -13.65 -12.97
CA ARG A 75 -21.03 -14.65 -12.56
C ARG A 75 -21.99 -14.11 -11.50
N THR A 76 -21.48 -13.26 -10.61
CA THR A 76 -22.33 -12.63 -9.58
C THR A 76 -23.26 -11.61 -10.23
N SER A 77 -22.73 -10.78 -11.12
CA SER A 77 -23.52 -9.78 -11.87
C SER A 77 -24.58 -10.45 -12.75
N GLU A 78 -24.23 -11.49 -13.50
CA GLU A 78 -25.17 -12.23 -14.36
C GLU A 78 -26.34 -12.81 -13.55
N ARG A 79 -26.08 -13.34 -12.35
CA ARG A 79 -27.13 -13.84 -11.46
C ARG A 79 -28.03 -12.73 -10.89
N LEU A 80 -27.50 -11.51 -10.72
CA LEU A 80 -28.23 -10.38 -10.12
C LEU A 80 -28.91 -9.50 -11.18
N SER A 81 -28.52 -9.59 -12.44
CA SER A 81 -29.08 -8.83 -13.55
C SER A 81 -30.32 -9.49 -14.13
N ASP A 82 -31.25 -8.66 -14.62
CA ASP A 82 -32.43 -9.13 -15.33
C ASP A 82 -32.04 -9.87 -16.63
N PRO A 83 -32.83 -10.88 -17.07
CA PRO A 83 -32.55 -11.62 -18.29
C PRO A 83 -32.42 -10.75 -19.54
N ALA A 84 -33.14 -9.61 -19.60
CA ALA A 84 -33.05 -8.64 -20.69
C ALA A 84 -31.67 -7.96 -20.78
N ALA A 85 -30.95 -7.84 -19.67
CA ALA A 85 -29.62 -7.22 -19.59
C ALA A 85 -28.47 -8.22 -19.82
N HIS A 86 -28.74 -9.53 -19.84
CA HIS A 86 -27.69 -10.56 -19.98
C HIS A 86 -26.93 -10.47 -21.30
N ALA A 87 -27.62 -10.13 -22.39
CA ALA A 87 -26.98 -9.98 -23.70
C ALA A 87 -25.96 -8.84 -23.72
N GLU A 88 -26.30 -7.70 -23.11
CA GLU A 88 -25.42 -6.54 -23.00
C GLU A 88 -24.25 -6.82 -22.04
N LEU A 89 -24.52 -7.49 -20.92
CA LEU A 89 -23.50 -7.90 -19.96
C LEU A 89 -22.49 -8.88 -20.58
N ALA A 90 -22.96 -9.86 -21.36
CA ALA A 90 -22.11 -10.80 -22.08
C ALA A 90 -21.23 -10.10 -23.14
N LYS A 91 -21.78 -9.10 -23.85
CA LYS A 91 -21.02 -8.26 -24.78
C LYS A 91 -19.91 -7.48 -24.04
N ALA A 92 -20.23 -6.84 -22.93
CA ALA A 92 -19.25 -6.12 -22.11
C ALA A 92 -18.14 -7.04 -21.58
N ARG A 93 -18.47 -8.29 -21.23
CA ARG A 93 -17.47 -9.31 -20.84
C ARG A 93 -16.51 -9.61 -22.00
N ALA A 94 -17.03 -9.79 -23.21
CA ALA A 94 -16.20 -10.08 -24.38
C ALA A 94 -15.26 -8.92 -24.72
N GLU A 95 -15.75 -7.68 -24.66
CA GLU A 95 -14.95 -6.47 -24.86
C GLU A 95 -13.84 -6.34 -23.81
N PHE A 96 -14.15 -6.63 -22.53
CA PHE A 96 -13.15 -6.64 -21.47
C PHE A 96 -12.05 -7.67 -21.72
N ILE A 97 -12.40 -8.90 -22.09
CA ILE A 97 -11.41 -9.97 -22.33
C ILE A 97 -10.51 -9.63 -23.52
N ALA A 98 -11.05 -9.02 -24.57
CA ALA A 98 -10.30 -8.61 -25.76
C ALA A 98 -9.20 -7.58 -25.46
N ILE A 99 -9.26 -6.85 -24.34
CA ILE A 99 -8.18 -5.93 -23.91
C ILE A 99 -6.95 -6.70 -23.40
N PHE A 100 -7.14 -7.94 -22.96
CA PHE A 100 -6.07 -8.77 -22.40
C PHE A 100 -5.45 -9.74 -23.41
N ASP A 101 -6.08 -10.01 -24.55
CA ASP A 101 -5.50 -10.79 -25.67
C ASP A 101 -4.50 -9.95 -26.49
#